data_AF-A0A3M8GJ57-F1
#
_entry.id   AF-A0A3M8GJ57-F1
#
_cell.length_a   1.000
_cell.length_b   1.000
_cell.length_c   1.000
_cell.angle_alpha   90.00
_cell.angle_beta   90.00
_cell.angle_gamma   90.00
#
_symmetry.space_group_name_H-M   'P 1'
#
loop_
_entity.id
_entity.type
_entity.pdbx_description
1 polymer ?
#
loop_
_entity_poly.entity_id
_entity_poly.type
_entity_poly.pdbx_seq_one_letter_code
_entity_poly.pdbx_strand_id
1 'polypeptide(L)'
;MTPGSVNSLPIYKKSLDLYDLSKAIASYFSYNKDVFSLKSSTSFRDNLSESLLTDSQMITKEIEIAFRSNSYTAKMKSLTFINIMTRNILAYCNGLERDGVKEKEYLNLLRTEIKTFRSSFKNWRKSLKGGEGQ
;
A
#
# COMPACT_ATOMS: atom_id res chain seq x y z
N MET A 1 -27.22 3.22 15.32
CA MET A 1 -26.31 4.18 14.64
C MET A 1 -25.61 3.45 13.51
N THR A 2 -25.90 3.78 12.26
CA THR A 2 -25.13 3.27 11.12
C THR A 2 -23.70 3.77 11.25
N PRO A 3 -22.66 2.91 11.22
CA PRO A 3 -21.29 3.38 11.15
C PRO A 3 -21.18 4.27 9.91
N GLY A 4 -20.46 5.40 10.01
CA GLY A 4 -20.23 6.27 8.85
C GLY A 4 -19.63 5.49 7.67
N SER A 5 -19.70 6.02 6.45
CA SER A 5 -19.12 5.32 5.30
C SER A 5 -17.58 5.32 5.40
N VAL A 6 -16.92 4.19 5.16
CA VAL A 6 -15.45 4.10 5.08
C VAL A 6 -14.88 5.08 4.03
N ASN A 7 -15.66 5.38 2.99
CA ASN A 7 -15.32 6.35 1.94
C ASN A 7 -15.15 7.78 2.45
N SER A 8 -15.67 8.10 3.65
CA SER A 8 -15.48 9.40 4.29
C SER A 8 -14.12 9.52 5.00
N LEU A 9 -13.43 8.41 5.29
CA LEU A 9 -12.15 8.42 5.99
C LEU A 9 -11.05 8.95 5.06
N PRO A 10 -10.33 10.03 5.45
CA PRO A 10 -9.19 10.52 4.68
C PRO A 10 -8.13 9.44 4.44
N ILE A 11 -7.90 8.56 5.41
CA ILE A 11 -6.92 7.48 5.30
C ILE A 11 -7.33 6.42 4.27
N TYR A 12 -8.63 6.15 4.10
CA TYR A 12 -9.13 5.20 3.11
C TYR A 12 -8.96 5.75 1.70
N LYS A 13 -9.27 7.03 1.49
CA LYS A 13 -8.97 7.70 0.22
C LYS A 13 -7.47 7.63 -0.11
N LYS A 14 -6.61 7.85 0.89
CA LYS A 14 -5.15 7.71 0.72
C LYS A 14 -4.67 6.29 0.44
N SER A 15 -5.36 5.25 0.90
CA SER A 15 -5.03 3.89 0.47
C SER A 15 -5.46 3.60 -0.95
N LEU A 16 -6.57 4.19 -1.41
CA LEU A 16 -6.99 4.10 -2.81
C LEU A 16 -5.99 4.81 -3.73
N ASP A 17 -5.58 6.05 -3.40
CA ASP A 17 -4.54 6.79 -4.16
C ASP A 17 -3.25 5.94 -4.28
N LEU A 18 -2.82 5.33 -3.17
CA LEU A 18 -1.64 4.45 -3.14
C LEU A 18 -1.82 3.19 -4.00
N TYR A 19 -3.00 2.57 -3.95
CA TYR A 19 -3.33 1.38 -4.73
C TYR A 19 -3.37 1.69 -6.24
N ASP A 20 -4.00 2.79 -6.63
CA ASP A 20 -4.09 3.20 -8.03
C ASP A 20 -2.71 3.53 -8.61
N LEU A 21 -1.86 4.24 -7.85
CA LEU A 21 -0.48 4.48 -8.24
C LEU A 21 0.32 3.17 -8.36
N SER A 22 0.17 2.27 -7.37
CA SER A 22 0.84 0.96 -7.38
C SER A 22 0.43 0.14 -8.60
N LYS A 23 -0.86 0.14 -8.96
CA LYS A 23 -1.40 -0.52 -10.14
C LYS A 23 -0.88 0.08 -11.44
N ALA A 24 -0.77 1.40 -11.52
CA ALA A 24 -0.20 2.08 -12.69
C ALA A 24 1.27 1.71 -12.90
N ILE A 25 2.06 1.71 -11.82
CA ILE A 25 3.49 1.34 -11.85
C ILE A 25 3.67 -0.15 -12.21
N ALA A 26 2.91 -1.04 -11.58
CA ALA A 26 2.95 -2.48 -11.90
C ALA A 26 2.57 -2.74 -13.37
N SER A 27 1.57 -2.03 -13.90
CA SER A 27 1.21 -2.09 -15.32
C SER A 27 2.36 -1.62 -16.19
N TYR A 28 2.98 -0.48 -15.89
CA TYR A 28 4.12 0.06 -16.63
C TYR A 28 5.26 -0.96 -16.74
N PHE A 29 5.66 -1.59 -15.63
CA PHE A 29 6.74 -2.59 -15.63
C PHE A 29 6.35 -3.88 -16.36
N SER A 30 5.07 -4.23 -16.39
CA SER A 30 4.58 -5.39 -17.14
C SER A 30 4.56 -5.14 -18.66
N TYR A 31 4.26 -3.92 -19.10
CA TYR A 31 4.22 -3.55 -20.53
C TYR A 31 5.62 -3.25 -21.10
N ASN A 32 6.50 -2.61 -20.33
CA ASN A 32 7.86 -2.26 -20.77
C ASN A 32 8.89 -3.37 -20.51
N LYS A 33 8.53 -4.61 -20.85
CA LYS A 33 9.49 -5.72 -20.87
C LYS A 33 10.32 -5.63 -22.13
N ASP A 34 11.64 -5.80 -21.99
CA ASP A 34 12.51 -5.96 -23.14
C ASP A 34 11.94 -7.06 -24.05
N VAL A 35 11.73 -6.75 -25.32
CA VAL A 35 11.18 -7.66 -26.35
C VAL A 35 12.01 -8.95 -26.47
N PHE A 36 13.26 -8.92 -26.00
CA PHE A 36 14.20 -10.04 -25.96
C PHE A 36 14.14 -10.89 -24.67
N SER A 37 13.39 -10.47 -23.65
CA SER A 37 13.14 -11.31 -22.47
C SER A 37 12.14 -12.40 -22.84
N LEU A 38 12.61 -13.65 -22.84
CA LEU A 38 11.80 -14.84 -23.09
C LEU A 38 10.53 -14.76 -22.23
N LYS A 39 9.36 -14.68 -22.88
CA LYS A 39 8.02 -14.55 -22.28
C LYS A 39 7.62 -15.69 -21.32
N SER A 40 8.51 -16.64 -21.02
CA SER A 40 8.20 -17.90 -20.35
C SER A 40 8.54 -17.96 -18.86
N SER A 41 9.23 -16.97 -18.28
CA SER A 41 9.50 -16.93 -16.83
C SER A 41 9.10 -15.61 -16.18
N THR A 42 8.48 -15.68 -14.99
CA THR A 42 8.17 -14.52 -14.16
C THR A 42 9.48 -13.84 -13.74
N SER A 43 9.71 -12.62 -14.22
CA SER A 43 10.92 -11.88 -13.89
C SER A 43 10.93 -11.41 -12.43
N PHE A 44 12.10 -11.06 -11.89
CA PHE A 44 12.19 -10.42 -10.57
C PHE A 44 11.28 -9.18 -10.47
N ARG A 45 11.23 -8.38 -11.53
CA ARG A 45 10.36 -7.18 -11.63
C ARG A 45 8.88 -7.54 -11.62
N ASP A 46 8.49 -8.65 -12.23
CA ASP A 46 7.11 -9.15 -12.20
C ASP A 46 6.70 -9.53 -10.77
N ASN A 47 7.54 -10.31 -10.08
CA ASN A 47 7.28 -10.71 -8.69
C ASN A 47 7.15 -9.50 -7.76
N LEU A 48 8.03 -8.50 -7.92
CA LEU A 48 7.94 -7.27 -7.13
C LEU A 48 6.72 -6.43 -7.48
N SER A 49 6.32 -6.39 -8.74
CA SER A 49 5.13 -5.65 -9.20
C SER A 49 3.84 -6.30 -8.69
N GLU A 50 3.75 -7.63 -8.70
CA GLU A 50 2.63 -8.37 -8.13
C GLU A 50 2.56 -8.22 -6.60
N SER A 51 3.71 -8.28 -5.93
CA SER A 51 3.80 -8.06 -4.49
C SER A 51 3.39 -6.64 -4.11
N LEU A 52 3.82 -5.64 -4.88
CA LEU A 52 3.43 -4.24 -4.72
C LEU A 52 1.91 -4.05 -4.85
N LEU A 53 1.29 -4.66 -5.87
CA LEU A 53 -0.14 -4.60 -6.09
C LEU A 53 -0.92 -5.28 -4.95
N THR A 54 -0.45 -6.45 -4.52
CA THR A 54 -1.06 -7.22 -3.43
C THR A 54 -1.04 -6.46 -2.12
N ASP A 55 0.12 -5.93 -1.71
CA ASP A 55 0.26 -5.21 -0.44
C ASP A 55 -0.53 -3.90 -0.44
N SER A 56 -0.55 -3.17 -1.56
CA SER A 56 -1.35 -1.93 -1.66
C SER A 56 -2.86 -2.19 -1.62
N GLN A 57 -3.35 -3.28 -2.24
CA GLN A 57 -4.74 -3.71 -2.14
C GLN A 57 -5.10 -4.14 -0.70
N MET A 58 -4.23 -4.90 -0.06
CA MET A 58 -4.43 -5.39 1.29
C MET A 58 -4.42 -4.25 2.31
N ILE A 59 -3.65 -3.18 2.11
CA ILE A 59 -3.73 -1.96 2.95
C ILE A 59 -5.16 -1.40 2.95
N THR A 60 -5.79 -1.26 1.78
CA THR A 60 -7.18 -0.77 1.66
C THR A 60 -8.16 -1.67 2.40
N LYS A 61 -8.01 -3.00 2.25
CA LYS A 61 -8.85 -4.00 2.92
C LYS A 61 -8.69 -3.95 4.45
N GLU A 62 -7.46 -3.84 4.96
CA GLU A 62 -7.19 -3.79 6.40
C GLU A 62 -7.71 -2.49 7.04
N ILE A 63 -7.72 -1.37 6.31
CA ILE A 63 -8.37 -0.13 6.79
C ILE A 63 -9.87 -0.35 6.97
N GLU A 64 -10.52 -0.99 6.00
CA GLU A 64 -11.94 -1.30 6.06
C GLU A 64 -12.27 -2.27 7.21
N ILE A 65 -11.45 -3.31 7.40
CA ILE A 65 -11.59 -4.25 8.52
C ILE A 65 -11.48 -3.52 9.86
N ALA A 66 -10.42 -2.71 10.06
CA ALA A 66 -10.24 -1.96 11.29
C ALA A 66 -11.36 -0.93 11.53
N PHE A 67 -11.88 -0.32 10.47
CA PHE A 67 -12.99 0.61 10.59
C PHE A 67 -14.30 -0.06 11.02
N ARG A 68 -14.63 -1.21 10.43
CA ARG A 68 -15.88 -1.94 10.70
C ARG A 68 -15.84 -2.77 11.98
N SER A 69 -14.65 -3.11 12.48
CA SER A 69 -14.52 -3.99 13.64
C SER A 69 -14.92 -3.28 14.94
N ASN A 70 -15.61 -4.01 15.82
CA ASN A 70 -15.84 -3.60 17.21
C ASN A 70 -14.76 -4.16 18.16
N SER A 71 -13.90 -5.08 17.70
CA SER A 71 -12.85 -5.68 18.51
C SER A 71 -11.58 -4.84 18.47
N TYR A 72 -11.14 -4.36 19.63
CA TYR A 72 -9.87 -3.65 19.76
C TYR A 72 -8.68 -4.48 19.24
N THR A 73 -8.62 -5.77 19.61
CA THR A 73 -7.58 -6.69 19.14
C THR A 73 -7.56 -6.81 17.63
N ALA A 74 -8.73 -6.95 16.99
CA ALA A 74 -8.81 -7.00 15.53
C ALA A 74 -8.34 -5.68 14.89
N LYS A 75 -8.73 -4.52 15.43
CA LYS A 75 -8.22 -3.21 14.98
C LYS A 75 -6.70 -3.14 15.07
N MET A 76 -6.12 -3.51 16.21
CA MET A 76 -4.68 -3.47 16.40
C MET A 76 -3.92 -4.44 15.48
N LYS A 77 -4.50 -5.60 15.19
CA LYS A 77 -3.96 -6.55 14.20
C LYS A 77 -3.92 -5.94 12.80
N SER A 78 -5.02 -5.35 12.33
CA SER A 78 -5.08 -4.67 11.04
C SER A 78 -4.08 -3.51 10.95
N LEU A 79 -3.96 -2.69 12.00
CA LEU A 79 -2.95 -1.62 12.05
C LEU A 79 -1.51 -2.16 11.98
N THR A 80 -1.27 -3.35 12.50
CA THR A 80 0.04 -4.02 12.43
C THR A 80 0.33 -4.46 11.00
N PHE A 81 -0.64 -5.09 10.33
CA PHE A 81 -0.49 -5.49 8.92
C PHE A 81 -0.28 -4.29 8.00
N ILE A 82 -1.03 -3.19 8.17
CA ILE A 82 -0.83 -1.97 7.39
C ILE A 82 0.62 -1.45 7.53
N ASN A 83 1.19 -1.48 8.74
CA ASN A 83 2.58 -1.08 8.95
C ASN A 83 3.59 -1.99 8.23
N ILE A 84 3.34 -3.30 8.23
CA ILE A 84 4.19 -4.29 7.55
C ILE A 84 4.16 -4.05 6.05
N MET A 85 2.97 -4.00 5.44
CA MET A 85 2.80 -3.79 4.00
C MET A 85 3.37 -2.44 3.54
N THR A 86 3.23 -1.39 4.34
CA THR A 86 3.86 -0.09 4.05
C THR A 86 5.39 -0.18 4.00
N ARG A 87 6.01 -1.01 4.86
CA ARG A 87 7.47 -1.23 4.84
C ARG A 87 7.88 -2.10 3.66
N ASN A 88 7.08 -3.11 3.34
CA ASN A 88 7.30 -3.96 2.18
C ASN A 88 7.30 -3.14 0.88
N ILE A 89 6.34 -2.24 0.68
CA ILE A 89 6.30 -1.36 -0.51
C ILE A 89 7.59 -0.56 -0.68
N LEU A 90 8.14 -0.01 0.42
CA LEU A 90 9.44 0.68 0.38
C LEU A 90 10.59 -0.28 0.04
N ALA A 91 10.56 -1.51 0.55
CA ALA A 91 11.54 -2.54 0.21
C ALA A 91 11.45 -2.95 -1.27
N TYR A 92 10.25 -3.02 -1.85
CA TYR A 92 10.04 -3.28 -3.27
C TYR A 92 10.62 -2.16 -4.13
N CYS A 93 10.42 -0.89 -3.75
CA CYS A 93 11.07 0.25 -4.42
C CYS A 93 12.60 0.10 -4.41
N ASN A 94 13.17 -0.28 -3.26
CA ASN A 94 14.62 -0.49 -3.15
C ASN A 94 15.10 -1.70 -3.96
N GLY A 95 14.31 -2.77 -4.03
CA GLY A 95 14.60 -3.95 -4.85
C GLY A 95 14.63 -3.60 -6.33
N LEU A 96 13.61 -2.91 -6.84
CA LEU A 96 13.53 -2.44 -8.23
C LEU A 96 14.67 -1.49 -8.59
N GLU A 97 15.03 -0.58 -7.68
CA GLU A 97 16.15 0.34 -7.91
C GLU A 97 17.50 -0.39 -7.98
N ARG A 98 17.71 -1.40 -7.12
CA ARG A 98 18.93 -2.24 -7.13
C ARG A 98 19.01 -3.16 -8.35
N ASP A 99 17.86 -3.59 -8.87
CA ASP A 99 17.73 -4.38 -10.10
C ASP A 99 17.95 -3.53 -11.38
N GLY A 100 18.20 -2.22 -11.23
CA GLY A 100 18.60 -1.36 -12.33
C GLY A 100 17.45 -0.81 -13.16
N VAL A 101 16.24 -0.68 -12.58
CA VAL A 101 15.16 0.11 -13.19
C VAL A 101 15.66 1.54 -13.47
N LYS A 102 15.43 2.03 -14.68
CA LYS A 102 15.91 3.34 -15.12
C LYS A 102 14.96 4.46 -14.68
N GLU A 103 13.69 4.16 -14.58
CA GLU A 103 12.57 5.08 -14.28
C GLU A 103 12.44 5.34 -12.78
N LYS A 104 13.49 5.91 -12.20
CA LYS A 104 13.56 6.20 -10.77
C LYS A 104 12.50 7.21 -10.33
N GLU A 105 12.02 8.06 -11.23
CA GLU A 105 10.93 9.00 -10.95
C GLU A 105 9.66 8.30 -10.48
N TYR A 106 9.29 7.14 -11.02
CA TYR A 106 8.11 6.40 -10.59
C TYR A 106 8.30 5.80 -9.19
N LEU A 107 9.50 5.29 -8.91
CA LEU A 107 9.84 4.78 -7.57
C LEU A 107 9.82 5.92 -6.53
N ASN A 108 10.30 7.10 -6.90
CA ASN A 108 10.28 8.28 -6.03
C ASN A 108 8.88 8.84 -5.82
N LEU A 109 8.03 8.79 -6.85
CA LEU A 109 6.61 9.13 -6.73
C LEU A 109 5.92 8.20 -5.73
N LEU A 110 6.14 6.88 -5.84
CA LEU A 110 5.57 5.89 -4.92
C LEU A 110 6.07 6.08 -3.48
N ARG A 111 7.36 6.37 -3.29
CA ARG A 111 7.91 6.70 -1.96
C ARG A 111 7.27 7.94 -1.36
N THR A 112 6.99 8.95 -2.19
CA THR A 112 6.31 10.18 -1.76
C THR A 112 4.86 9.89 -1.35
N GLU A 113 4.14 9.08 -2.13
CA GLU A 113 2.77 8.69 -1.77
C GLU A 113 2.73 7.88 -0.47
N ILE A 114 3.67 6.95 -0.28
CA ILE A 114 3.83 6.21 0.97
C ILE A 114 4.10 7.16 2.16
N LYS A 115 4.92 8.20 1.98
CA LYS A 115 5.19 9.19 3.03
C LYS A 115 3.90 9.92 3.42
N THR A 116 3.11 10.34 2.43
CA THR A 116 1.82 11.01 2.63
C THR A 116 0.80 10.09 3.32
N PHE A 117 0.70 8.84 2.86
CA PHE A 117 -0.13 7.80 3.47
C PHE A 117 0.26 7.58 4.94
N ARG A 118 1.54 7.40 5.25
CA ARG A 118 2.04 7.17 6.62
C ARG A 118 1.72 8.31 7.58
N SER A 119 1.75 9.55 7.10
CA SER A 119 1.35 10.72 7.89
C SER A 119 -0.13 10.64 8.29
N SER A 120 -1.00 10.39 7.30
CA SER A 120 -2.44 10.22 7.53
C SER A 120 -2.74 9.01 8.43
N PHE A 121 -2.02 7.91 8.21
CA PHE A 121 -2.15 6.68 8.97
C PHE A 121 -1.79 6.86 10.44
N LYS A 122 -0.74 7.64 10.73
CA LYS A 122 -0.34 7.97 12.11
C LYS A 122 -1.45 8.72 12.84
N ASN A 123 -2.11 9.67 12.18
CA ASN A 123 -3.20 10.45 12.78
C ASN A 123 -4.43 9.57 13.03
N TRP A 124 -4.83 8.77 12.06
CA TRP A 124 -5.95 7.83 12.21
C TRP A 124 -5.67 6.77 13.29
N ARG A 125 -4.46 6.25 13.37
CA ARG A 125 -4.06 5.31 14.43
C ARG A 125 -4.23 5.90 15.83
N LYS A 126 -3.98 7.20 16.01
CA LYS A 126 -4.19 7.88 17.30
C LYS A 126 -5.67 7.99 17.64
N SER A 127 -6.54 8.31 16.67
CA SER A 127 -7.99 8.40 16.93
C SER A 127 -8.61 7.07 17.32
N LEU A 128 -8.03 5.94 16.87
CA LEU A 128 -8.47 4.61 17.29
C LEU A 128 -8.03 4.21 18.71
N LYS A 129 -7.00 4.87 19.26
CA LYS A 129 -6.48 4.62 20.61
C LYS A 129 -7.05 5.58 21.66
N GLY A 130 -7.41 6.80 21.26
CA GLY A 130 -7.94 7.83 22.16
C GLY A 130 -9.39 7.64 22.63
N GLY A 131 -10.03 6.51 22.30
CA GLY A 131 -11.38 6.18 22.74
C GLY A 131 -11.48 5.45 24.09
N GLU A 132 -10.36 5.16 24.75
CA GLU A 132 -10.32 4.47 26.05
C GLU A 132 -10.16 5.45 27.22
N GLY A 133 -11.09 6.39 27.36
CA GLY A 133 -11.04 7.40 28.42
C GLY A 133 -12.36 8.06 28.80
N GLN A 134 -13.51 7.44 28.50
CA GLN A 134 -14.83 7.81 29.02
C GLN A 134 -15.63 6.56 29.34
#